data_AF-A0A259JW05-F1
#
_entry.id   AF-A0A259JW05-F1
#
_cell.length_a   1.000
_cell.length_b   1.000
_cell.length_c   1.000
_cell.angle_alpha   90.00
_cell.angle_beta   90.00
_cell.angle_gamma   90.00
#
_symmetry.space_group_name_H-M   'P 1'
#
loop_
_entity.id
_entity.type
_entity.pdbx_description
1 polymer ?
#
loop_
_entity_poly.entity_id
_entity_poly.type
_entity_poly.pdbx_seq_one_letter_code
_entity_poly.pdbx_strand_id
1 'polypeptide(L)'
;MTERVVNAASGQDITAGELLPTHLSPPRSRRRATLHAIKGGGKPVIGFREGGAHRIVDMRECHILRPEMFAAMEALRAMLSRRKGKYSADIELVLVDQGVDCALRNLTVEGLQETEAMLDFARDNG
;
A
#
# COMPACT_ATOMS: atom_id res chain seq x y z
N MET A 1 -8.95 3.79 24.21
CA MET A 1 -8.53 2.59 23.43
C MET A 1 -8.70 1.33 24.25
N THR A 2 -8.26 1.32 25.51
CA THR A 2 -8.45 0.20 26.47
C THR A 2 -9.91 -0.25 26.60
N GLU A 3 -10.87 0.68 26.66
CA GLU A 3 -12.31 0.37 26.74
C GLU A 3 -12.82 -0.51 25.58
N ARG A 4 -12.26 -0.37 24.37
CA ARG A 4 -12.66 -1.21 23.23
C ARG A 4 -12.32 -2.69 23.47
N VAL A 5 -11.17 -2.96 24.10
CA VAL A 5 -10.73 -4.33 24.38
C VAL A 5 -11.56 -4.92 25.52
N VAL A 6 -11.80 -4.15 26.58
CA VAL A 6 -12.63 -4.57 27.72
C VAL A 6 -14.05 -4.88 27.27
N ASN A 7 -14.69 -3.97 26.55
CA ASN A 7 -16.06 -4.16 26.07
C ASN A 7 -16.19 -5.35 25.11
N ALA A 8 -15.19 -5.56 24.25
CA ALA A 8 -15.15 -6.73 23.36
C ALA A 8 -15.02 -8.05 24.16
N ALA A 9 -14.18 -8.08 25.20
CA ALA A 9 -14.01 -9.26 26.06
C ALA A 9 -15.29 -9.55 26.87
N SER A 10 -15.87 -8.53 27.51
CA SER A 10 -17.12 -8.69 28.28
C SER A 10 -18.30 -9.09 27.40
N GLY A 11 -18.36 -8.60 26.16
CA GLY A 11 -19.36 -9.06 25.18
C GLY A 11 -19.20 -10.52 24.75
N GLN A 12 -18.14 -11.20 25.17
CA GLN A 12 -17.89 -12.63 24.99
C GLN A 12 -17.84 -13.38 26.34
N ASP A 13 -18.39 -12.77 27.40
CA ASP A 13 -18.39 -13.29 28.78
C ASP A 13 -16.97 -13.52 29.36
N ILE A 14 -15.96 -12.83 28.82
CA ILE A 14 -14.58 -12.87 29.30
C ILE A 14 -14.34 -11.68 30.24
N THR A 15 -14.00 -11.97 31.50
CA THR A 15 -13.57 -10.94 32.46
C THR A 15 -12.08 -10.68 32.27
N ALA A 16 -11.72 -9.47 31.82
CA ALA A 16 -10.32 -9.06 31.74
C ALA A 16 -9.73 -8.95 33.16
N GLY A 17 -8.64 -9.67 33.42
CA GLY A 17 -7.91 -9.60 34.69
C GLY A 17 -7.05 -8.35 34.78
N GLU A 18 -5.77 -8.47 34.46
CA GLU A 18 -4.85 -7.32 34.39
C GLU A 18 -4.92 -6.64 33.02
N LEU A 19 -5.10 -5.32 33.01
CA LEU A 19 -5.04 -4.49 31.80
C LEU A 19 -3.70 -3.79 31.72
N LEU A 20 -2.87 -4.21 30.77
CA LEU A 20 -1.61 -3.55 30.48
C LEU A 20 -1.82 -2.24 29.70
N PRO A 21 -0.86 -1.29 29.76
CA PRO A 21 -0.92 -0.06 28.99
C PRO A 21 -1.09 -0.32 27.49
N THR A 22 -1.87 0.54 26.85
CA THR A 22 -2.03 0.49 25.40
C THR A 22 -0.75 0.96 24.70
N HIS A 23 -0.18 0.10 23.87
CA HIS A 23 0.94 0.46 22.99
C HIS A 23 0.41 0.94 21.64
N LEU A 24 0.81 2.16 21.25
CA LEU A 24 0.53 2.71 19.93
C LEU A 24 1.78 2.59 19.06
N SER A 25 1.58 2.14 17.83
CA SER A 25 2.62 2.19 16.80
C SER A 25 3.05 3.64 16.59
N PRO A 26 4.36 3.95 16.61
CA PRO A 26 4.85 5.29 16.29
C PRO A 26 4.42 5.72 14.88
N PRO A 27 4.34 7.02 14.58
CA PRO A 27 4.24 7.50 13.22
C PRO A 27 5.32 6.88 12.33
N ARG A 28 4.99 6.68 11.06
CA ARG A 28 5.90 6.18 10.02
C ARG A 28 6.55 4.82 10.35
N SER A 29 5.82 3.91 10.99
CA SER A 29 6.34 2.60 11.43
C SER A 29 5.83 1.40 10.62
N ARG A 30 4.84 1.59 9.73
CA ARG A 30 4.28 0.52 8.89
C ARG A 30 5.28 0.12 7.81
N ARG A 31 5.74 -1.13 7.91
CA ARG A 31 6.71 -1.77 6.99
C ARG A 31 6.08 -2.63 5.89
N ARG A 32 4.76 -2.76 5.85
CA ARG A 32 4.03 -3.53 4.85
C ARG A 32 2.76 -2.82 4.45
N ALA A 33 2.45 -2.78 3.16
CA ALA A 33 1.22 -2.21 2.67
C ALA A 33 0.83 -2.80 1.32
N THR A 34 -0.47 -2.95 1.11
CA THR A 34 -1.05 -3.17 -0.21
C THR A 34 -1.70 -1.87 -0.64
N LEU A 35 -1.26 -1.34 -1.78
CA LEU A 35 -1.85 -0.20 -2.44
C LEU A 35 -2.57 -0.67 -3.69
N HIS A 36 -3.53 0.12 -4.15
CA HIS A 36 -4.27 -0.15 -5.37
C HIS A 36 -3.92 0.93 -6.40
N ALA A 37 -3.65 0.49 -7.62
CA ALA A 37 -3.42 1.35 -8.76
C ALA A 37 -4.55 1.20 -9.78
N ILE A 38 -5.14 2.32 -10.20
CA ILE A 38 -6.17 2.32 -11.25
C ILE A 38 -5.87 3.37 -12.31
N LYS A 39 -6.17 3.04 -13.57
CA LYS A 39 -6.19 3.99 -14.69
C LYS A 39 -7.50 3.82 -15.45
N GLY A 40 -8.42 4.76 -15.27
CA GLY A 40 -9.74 4.76 -15.93
C GLY A 40 -9.81 5.51 -17.26
N GLY A 41 -8.71 6.15 -17.69
CA GLY A 41 -8.63 6.99 -18.90
C GLY A 41 -7.74 8.23 -18.73
N GLY A 42 -7.42 8.62 -17.50
CA GLY A 42 -6.49 9.72 -17.18
C GLY A 42 -5.13 9.23 -16.70
N LYS A 43 -4.49 10.02 -15.83
CA LYS A 43 -3.27 9.61 -15.12
C LYS A 43 -3.60 8.48 -14.14
N PRO A 44 -2.66 7.55 -13.89
CA PRO A 44 -2.86 6.54 -12.87
C PRO A 44 -2.94 7.14 -11.48
N VAL A 45 -3.84 6.57 -10.69
CA VAL A 45 -4.02 6.85 -9.28
C VAL A 45 -3.48 5.67 -8.49
N ILE A 46 -2.67 5.94 -7.47
CA ILE A 46 -2.17 4.95 -6.51
C ILE A 46 -2.61 5.36 -5.11
N GLY A 47 -3.15 4.43 -4.34
CA GLY A 47 -3.44 4.65 -2.93
C GLY A 47 -4.33 3.59 -2.30
N PHE A 48 -5.14 3.99 -1.32
CA PHE A 48 -6.02 3.09 -0.58
C PHE A 48 -7.47 3.20 -1.05
N ARG A 49 -8.28 2.18 -0.74
CA ARG A 49 -9.73 2.30 -0.87
C ARG A 49 -10.27 3.28 0.17
N GLU A 50 -11.21 4.11 -0.26
CA GLU A 50 -12.00 4.95 0.61
C GLU A 50 -12.85 4.08 1.56
N GLY A 51 -13.03 4.53 2.81
CA GLY A 51 -13.81 3.80 3.80
C GLY A 51 -15.25 3.58 3.32
N GLY A 52 -15.66 2.32 3.18
CA GLY A 52 -17.00 1.97 2.72
C GLY A 52 -17.24 2.08 1.21
N ALA A 53 -16.20 2.30 0.40
CA ALA A 53 -16.33 2.43 -1.06
C ALA A 53 -15.19 1.70 -1.83
N HIS A 54 -15.42 1.45 -3.12
CA HIS A 54 -14.40 0.87 -4.01
C HIS A 54 -13.50 1.91 -4.68
N ARG A 55 -13.78 3.20 -4.46
CA ARG A 55 -12.99 4.30 -5.01
C ARG A 55 -11.58 4.31 -4.39
N ILE A 56 -10.57 4.50 -5.22
CA ILE A 56 -9.18 4.67 -4.77
C ILE A 56 -8.93 6.14 -4.49
N VAL A 57 -8.47 6.44 -3.27
CA VAL A 57 -7.97 7.76 -2.89
C VAL A 57 -6.57 7.93 -3.43
N ASP A 58 -6.35 8.97 -4.23
CA ASP A 58 -5.01 9.28 -4.75
C ASP A 58 -4.10 9.76 -3.62
N MET A 59 -3.25 8.86 -3.16
CA MET A 59 -2.43 9.09 -1.98
C MET A 59 -1.28 10.05 -2.32
N ARG A 60 -1.32 11.22 -1.69
CA ARG A 60 -0.29 12.27 -1.81
C ARG A 60 0.69 12.32 -0.64
N GLU A 61 0.30 11.73 0.48
CA GLU A 61 1.13 11.55 1.66
C GLU A 61 0.64 10.35 2.47
N CYS A 62 1.49 9.78 3.31
CA CYS A 62 1.09 8.71 4.22
C CYS A 62 1.96 8.70 5.49
N HIS A 63 1.41 9.15 6.62
CA HIS A 63 2.17 9.27 7.87
C HIS A 63 2.32 7.97 8.67
N ILE A 64 1.73 6.88 8.19
CA ILE A 64 1.89 5.56 8.82
C ILE A 64 2.95 4.73 8.12
N LEU A 65 3.13 4.88 6.80
CA LEU A 65 4.16 4.18 6.05
C LEU A 65 5.55 4.65 6.45
N ARG A 66 6.51 3.72 6.37
CA ARG A 66 7.92 4.06 6.39
C ARG A 66 8.25 4.99 5.20
N PRO A 67 9.05 6.06 5.39
CA PRO A 67 9.39 7.00 4.32
C PRO A 67 9.99 6.31 3.09
N GLU A 68 10.77 5.26 3.31
CA GLU A 68 11.40 4.46 2.26
C GLU A 68 10.36 3.82 1.32
N MET A 69 9.26 3.29 1.86
CA MET A 69 8.16 2.76 1.04
C MET A 69 7.40 3.87 0.30
N PHE A 70 7.23 5.04 0.94
CA PHE A 70 6.55 6.16 0.31
C PHE A 70 7.37 6.79 -0.82
N ALA A 71 8.70 6.74 -0.74
CA ALA A 71 9.59 7.24 -1.79
C ALA A 71 9.41 6.51 -3.13
N ALA A 72 8.97 5.25 -3.14
CA ALA A 72 8.72 4.48 -4.36
C ALA A 72 7.50 4.97 -5.17
N MET A 73 6.64 5.82 -4.59
CA MET A 73 5.35 6.18 -5.19
C MET A 73 5.50 6.91 -6.53
N GLU A 74 6.44 7.84 -6.65
CA GLU A 74 6.61 8.59 -7.90
C GLU A 74 7.18 7.72 -9.02
N ALA A 75 8.14 6.84 -8.72
CA ALA A 75 8.67 5.88 -9.68
C ALA A 75 7.58 4.91 -10.16
N LEU A 76 6.76 4.39 -9.24
CA LEU A 76 5.61 3.54 -9.58
C LEU A 76 4.60 4.27 -10.47
N ARG A 77 4.27 5.54 -10.17
CA ARG A 77 3.37 6.35 -11.01
C ARG A 77 3.95 6.58 -12.40
N ALA A 78 5.24 6.86 -12.50
CA ALA A 78 5.91 7.07 -13.77
C ALA A 78 5.90 5.80 -14.63
N MET A 79 6.28 4.66 -14.07
CA MET A 79 6.24 3.36 -14.73
C MET A 79 4.82 3.01 -15.21
N LEU A 80 3.84 3.10 -14.32
CA LEU A 80 2.44 2.78 -14.62
C LEU A 80 1.81 3.75 -15.64
N SER A 81 2.30 5.00 -15.73
CA SER A 81 1.81 5.98 -16.70
C SER A 81 2.16 5.62 -18.14
N ARG A 82 3.28 4.92 -18.37
CA ARG A 82 3.73 4.48 -19.71
C ARG A 82 2.79 3.45 -20.35
N ARG A 83 2.02 2.73 -19.53
CA ARG A 83 1.08 1.69 -19.97
C ARG A 83 -0.11 2.29 -20.69
N LYS A 84 -0.56 1.63 -21.77
CA LYS A 84 -1.73 2.05 -22.55
C LYS A 84 -3.00 1.41 -22.00
N GLY A 85 -4.15 1.98 -22.35
CA GLY A 85 -5.45 1.44 -21.95
C GLY A 85 -5.79 1.64 -20.47
N LYS A 86 -6.87 0.95 -20.06
CA LYS A 86 -7.37 0.95 -18.69
C LYS A 86 -6.82 -0.26 -17.95
N TYR A 87 -6.53 -0.10 -16.66
CA TYR A 87 -6.11 -1.21 -15.80
C TYR A 87 -6.48 -0.96 -14.34
N SER A 88 -6.44 -2.06 -13.58
CA SER A 88 -6.46 -2.09 -12.13
C SER A 88 -5.36 -3.05 -11.69
N ALA A 89 -4.54 -2.67 -10.72
CA ALA A 89 -3.46 -3.50 -10.20
C ALA A 89 -3.36 -3.34 -8.68
N ASP A 90 -2.79 -4.35 -8.03
CA ASP A 90 -2.40 -4.28 -6.63
C ASP A 90 -0.88 -4.19 -6.53
N ILE A 91 -0.39 -3.32 -5.65
CA ILE A 91 1.03 -3.10 -5.37
C ILE A 91 1.26 -3.51 -3.92
N GLU A 92 1.94 -4.64 -3.72
CA GLU A 92 2.34 -5.12 -2.41
C GLU A 92 3.77 -4.66 -2.12
N LEU A 93 3.93 -3.89 -1.05
CA LEU A 93 5.21 -3.34 -0.63
C LEU A 93 5.59 -3.91 0.73
N VAL A 94 6.83 -4.35 0.87
CA VAL A 94 7.43 -4.81 2.14
C VAL A 94 8.80 -4.18 2.30
N LEU A 95 9.02 -3.46 3.40
CA LEU A 95 10.37 -3.02 3.78
C LEU A 95 11.11 -4.20 4.43
N VAL A 96 12.11 -4.71 3.71
CA VAL A 96 13.06 -5.75 4.13
C VAL A 96 14.44 -5.12 4.40
N ASP A 97 15.39 -5.94 4.86
CA ASP A 97 16.72 -5.47 5.26
C ASP A 97 17.52 -4.86 4.09
N GLN A 98 17.21 -5.24 2.85
CA GLN A 98 17.86 -4.76 1.63
C GLN A 98 17.08 -3.65 0.91
N GLY A 99 15.97 -3.17 1.47
CA GLY A 99 15.15 -2.12 0.85
C GLY A 99 13.68 -2.51 0.70
N VAL A 100 13.01 -1.94 -0.30
CA VAL A 100 11.58 -2.16 -0.53
C VAL A 100 11.40 -3.30 -1.53
N ASP A 101 10.88 -4.42 -1.06
CA ASP A 101 10.31 -5.45 -1.93
C ASP A 101 8.96 -4.98 -2.49
N CYS A 102 8.76 -5.14 -3.80
CA CYS A 102 7.61 -4.62 -4.53
C CYS A 102 7.05 -5.67 -5.50
N ALA A 103 5.87 -6.20 -5.19
CA ALA A 103 5.15 -7.11 -6.06
C ALA A 103 3.94 -6.42 -6.72
N LEU A 104 3.80 -6.60 -8.03
CA LEU A 104 2.66 -6.14 -8.81
C LEU A 104 1.73 -7.33 -9.12
N ARG A 105 0.46 -7.22 -8.75
CA ARG A 105 -0.56 -8.23 -9.05
C ARG A 105 -1.66 -7.65 -9.92
N ASN A 106 -2.39 -8.54 -10.60
CA ASN A 106 -3.53 -8.20 -11.45
C ASN A 106 -3.17 -7.25 -12.61
N LEU A 107 -1.90 -7.24 -13.01
CA LEU A 107 -1.38 -6.42 -14.11
C LEU A 107 -0.88 -7.34 -15.23
N THR A 108 -1.66 -7.46 -16.31
CA THR A 108 -1.19 -8.13 -17.53
C THR A 108 -0.15 -7.25 -18.20
N VAL A 109 0.99 -7.80 -18.62
CA VAL A 109 2.06 -7.04 -19.30
C VAL A 109 2.11 -7.50 -20.74
N GLU A 110 1.90 -6.57 -21.69
CA GLU A 110 1.82 -6.89 -23.10
C GLU A 110 2.82 -6.07 -23.92
N GLY A 111 3.59 -6.76 -24.75
CA GLY A 111 4.56 -6.14 -25.66
C GLY A 111 5.85 -5.67 -25.00
N LEU A 112 6.79 -5.25 -25.87
CA LEU A 112 8.15 -4.91 -25.48
C LEU A 112 8.20 -3.66 -24.58
N GLN A 113 7.48 -2.60 -24.97
CA GLN A 113 7.53 -1.31 -24.28
C GLN A 113 7.12 -1.41 -22.79
N GLU A 114 6.10 -2.20 -22.48
CA GLU A 114 5.65 -2.37 -21.09
C GLU A 114 6.61 -3.25 -20.28
N THR A 115 7.20 -4.25 -20.93
CA THR A 115 8.20 -5.13 -20.32
C THR A 115 9.46 -4.35 -19.97
N GLU A 116 9.98 -3.55 -20.90
CA GLU A 116 11.16 -2.69 -20.67
C GLU A 116 10.89 -1.68 -19.56
N ALA A 117 9.70 -1.05 -19.52
CA ALA A 117 9.37 -0.12 -18.44
C ALA A 117 9.39 -0.78 -17.05
N MET A 118 8.96 -2.04 -16.93
CA MET A 118 9.04 -2.77 -15.66
C MET A 118 10.47 -3.18 -15.30
N LEU A 119 11.26 -3.57 -16.29
CA LEU A 119 12.67 -3.93 -16.09
C LEU A 119 13.50 -2.70 -15.69
N ASP A 120 13.27 -1.55 -16.33
CA ASP A 120 13.92 -0.28 -15.98
C ASP A 120 13.53 0.14 -14.55
N PHE A 121 12.24 0.07 -14.20
CA PHE A 121 11.80 0.34 -12.83
C PHE A 121 12.51 -0.55 -11.81
N ALA A 122 12.57 -1.86 -12.06
CA ALA A 122 13.22 -2.81 -11.17
C ALA A 122 14.73 -2.54 -11.05
N ARG A 123 15.39 -2.15 -12.14
CA ARG A 123 16.82 -1.81 -12.15
C ARG A 123 17.12 -0.52 -11.38
N ASP A 124 16.27 0.48 -11.52
CA ASP A 124 16.50 1.82 -10.96
C ASP A 124 16.07 1.93 -9.48
N ASN A 125 15.31 0.95 -8.96
CA ASN A 125 14.73 0.99 -7.61
C ASN A 125 15.00 -0.29 -6.78
N GLY A 126 15.83 -1.21 -7.27
CA GLY A 126 16.18 -2.47 -6.62
C GLY A 126 17.62 -2.56 -6.13
#